data_AF-X0PV03-F1
#
_entry.id   AF-X0PV03-F1
#
_cell.length_a   1.000
_cell.length_b   1.000
_cell.length_c   1.000
_cell.angle_alpha   90.00
_cell.angle_beta   90.00
_cell.angle_gamma   90.00
#
_symmetry.space_group_name_H-M   'P 1'
#
loop_
_entity.id
_entity.type
_entity.pdbx_description
1 polymer ?
#
loop_
_entity_poly.entity_id
_entity_poly.type
_entity_poly.pdbx_seq_one_letter_code
_entity_poly.pdbx_strand_id
1 'polypeptide(L)'
;MKLRKLLLGLAATLGLLGLLAVSATPAAAAGKVDPARVTVYSGYQALKIYGDPECTTLTGKTLDTQLEVWQTFKMYYAQEPYLSPASYDLGGGQWVKASEVSAIWDNKDTFLEAYSDYKAISVYSTPSFMKQIATLAESVTDWKITRYTTYFDGYTALDLGHNQWIKYADIIPISAKINLATGSALFNANGVYTSPITMSGEYRVFEARRINNTLYLRLGNDNQWLQYGPIWRDTL
;
A
#
# COMPACT_ATOMS: atom_id res chain seq x y z
N MET A 1 83.52 -33.71 -26.11
CA MET A 1 84.37 -33.56 -24.92
C MET A 1 84.33 -32.10 -24.46
N LYS A 2 83.91 -31.83 -23.22
CA LYS A 2 84.08 -30.60 -22.40
C LYS A 2 83.47 -29.25 -22.85
N LEU A 3 82.31 -28.95 -22.24
CA LEU A 3 82.02 -27.86 -21.26
C LEU A 3 82.48 -26.39 -21.49
N ARG A 4 81.47 -25.49 -21.34
CA ARG A 4 81.41 -24.12 -20.76
C ARG A 4 81.61 -22.87 -21.62
N LYS A 5 80.58 -22.00 -21.59
CA LYS A 5 80.51 -20.57 -21.15
C LYS A 5 79.11 -20.05 -21.54
N LEU A 6 78.10 -19.93 -20.67
CA LEU A 6 77.81 -18.95 -19.60
C LEU A 6 77.86 -17.48 -20.03
N LEU A 7 76.69 -16.81 -20.08
CA LEU A 7 76.39 -15.39 -19.71
C LEU A 7 74.93 -15.08 -20.15
N LEU A 8 74.00 -15.04 -19.19
CA LEU A 8 73.41 -13.84 -18.57
C LEU A 8 72.46 -13.04 -19.48
N GLY A 9 71.15 -13.26 -19.28
CA GLY A 9 70.08 -12.34 -19.67
C GLY A 9 69.13 -12.18 -18.50
N LEU A 10 69.24 -11.05 -17.81
CA LEU A 10 68.46 -10.65 -16.63
C LEU A 10 67.01 -10.37 -17.08
N ALA A 11 66.06 -11.24 -16.75
CA ALA A 11 64.64 -10.98 -16.95
C ALA A 11 64.07 -10.32 -15.68
N ALA A 12 63.85 -9.01 -15.75
CA ALA A 12 63.14 -8.26 -14.72
C ALA A 12 61.64 -8.59 -14.79
N THR A 13 61.15 -9.44 -13.89
CA THR A 13 59.72 -9.64 -13.65
C THR A 13 59.21 -8.54 -12.73
N LEU A 14 58.65 -7.47 -13.32
CA LEU A 14 57.77 -6.55 -12.61
C LEU A 14 56.53 -7.31 -12.15
N GLY A 15 56.44 -7.57 -10.85
CA GLY A 15 55.22 -8.06 -10.21
C GLY A 15 54.16 -6.97 -10.23
N LEU A 16 53.16 -7.13 -11.10
CA LEU A 16 51.96 -6.31 -11.11
C LEU A 16 51.10 -6.73 -9.90
N LEU A 17 51.25 -6.03 -8.78
CA LEU A 17 50.33 -6.14 -7.64
C LEU A 17 49.00 -5.48 -8.06
N GLY A 18 48.11 -6.27 -8.65
CA GLY A 18 46.73 -5.86 -8.87
C GLY A 18 46.02 -5.74 -7.53
N LEU A 19 45.79 -4.52 -7.04
CA LEU A 19 44.81 -4.28 -6.00
C LEU A 19 43.44 -4.67 -6.55
N LEU A 20 42.97 -5.86 -6.18
CA LEU A 20 41.55 -6.20 -6.27
C LEU A 20 40.83 -5.32 -5.25
N ALA A 21 40.29 -4.19 -5.72
CA ALA A 21 39.29 -3.44 -4.99
C ALA A 21 38.05 -4.35 -4.87
N VAL A 22 37.98 -5.11 -3.78
CA VAL A 22 36.74 -5.78 -3.38
C VAL A 22 35.80 -4.64 -3.00
N SER A 23 34.90 -4.28 -3.92
CA SER A 23 33.76 -3.44 -3.58
C SER A 23 32.95 -4.20 -2.54
N ALA A 24 33.13 -3.84 -1.27
CA ALA A 24 32.31 -4.32 -0.18
C ALA A 24 30.88 -3.90 -0.50
N THR A 25 30.05 -4.86 -0.89
CA THR A 25 28.61 -4.65 -1.01
C THR A 25 28.14 -4.17 0.37
N PRO A 26 27.47 -3.01 0.46
CA PRO A 26 26.94 -2.55 1.74
C PRO A 26 26.04 -3.65 2.31
N ALA A 27 26.25 -3.98 3.59
CA ALA A 27 25.43 -4.96 4.28
C ALA A 27 23.96 -4.54 4.15
N ALA A 28 23.12 -5.46 3.69
CA ALA A 28 21.68 -5.22 3.65
C ALA A 28 21.20 -4.82 5.05
N ALA A 29 20.45 -3.73 5.14
CA ALA A 29 19.86 -3.31 6.41
C ALA A 29 19.05 -4.49 6.99
N ALA A 30 19.21 -4.73 8.28
CA ALA A 30 18.47 -5.79 8.96
C ALA A 30 16.95 -5.54 8.86
N GLY A 31 16.19 -6.62 8.75
CA GLY A 31 14.73 -6.55 8.79
C GLY A 31 14.22 -6.02 10.14
N LYS A 32 12.98 -5.54 10.14
CA LYS A 32 12.35 -4.91 11.31
C LYS A 32 11.03 -5.59 11.66
N VAL A 33 10.78 -5.77 12.96
CA VAL A 33 9.49 -6.26 13.48
C VAL A 33 8.80 -5.16 14.27
N ASP A 34 7.56 -4.85 13.91
CA ASP A 34 6.73 -3.84 14.59
C ASP A 34 5.42 -4.46 15.12
N PRO A 35 4.76 -3.82 16.11
CA PRO A 35 3.41 -4.18 16.49
C PRO A 35 2.44 -4.12 15.32
N ALA A 36 1.55 -5.10 15.23
CA ALA A 36 0.52 -5.15 14.20
C ALA A 36 -0.49 -4.01 14.30
N ARG A 37 -1.03 -3.63 13.14
CA ARG A 37 -2.09 -2.62 13.00
C ARG A 37 -3.21 -3.07 12.05
N VAL A 38 -3.24 -4.36 11.73
CA VAL A 38 -4.15 -4.96 10.73
C VAL A 38 -4.73 -6.28 11.24
N THR A 39 -5.78 -6.73 10.57
CA THR A 39 -6.11 -8.15 10.51
C THR A 39 -5.78 -8.67 9.11
N VAL A 40 -5.60 -9.98 8.94
CA VAL A 40 -5.38 -10.56 7.60
C VAL A 40 -6.52 -11.48 7.22
N TYR A 41 -6.87 -11.45 5.93
CA TYR A 41 -7.87 -12.30 5.33
C TYR A 41 -7.20 -13.41 4.53
N SER A 42 -7.43 -14.67 4.91
CA SER A 42 -6.88 -15.87 4.25
C SER A 42 -7.79 -16.42 3.16
N GLY A 43 -9.05 -15.97 3.07
CA GLY A 43 -10.02 -16.49 2.12
C GLY A 43 -10.28 -17.99 2.25
N TYR A 44 -10.29 -18.51 3.49
CA TYR A 44 -10.47 -19.94 3.80
C TYR A 44 -9.37 -20.85 3.20
N GLN A 45 -8.20 -20.30 2.89
CA GLN A 45 -7.08 -21.07 2.32
C GLN A 45 -6.22 -21.70 3.43
N ALA A 46 -5.76 -22.93 3.17
CA ALA A 46 -4.81 -23.64 4.03
C ALA A 46 -3.38 -23.12 3.84
N LEU A 47 -3.14 -21.86 4.23
CA LEU A 47 -1.85 -21.20 4.06
C LEU A 47 -0.80 -21.77 5.01
N LYS A 48 0.47 -21.79 4.59
CA LYS A 48 1.57 -22.36 5.39
C LYS A 48 1.89 -21.46 6.58
N ILE A 49 2.18 -22.08 7.72
CA ILE A 49 2.66 -21.38 8.91
C ILE A 49 4.18 -21.54 9.04
N TYR A 50 4.85 -20.41 9.25
CA TYR A 50 6.28 -20.29 9.44
C TYR A 50 6.63 -19.97 10.91
N GLY A 51 7.82 -20.41 11.34
CA GLY A 51 8.31 -20.21 12.71
C GLY A 51 9.13 -18.92 12.90
N ASP A 52 9.42 -18.21 11.81
CA ASP A 52 10.28 -17.03 11.76
C ASP A 52 9.66 -15.91 10.89
N PRO A 53 9.95 -14.63 11.18
CA PRO A 53 9.38 -13.51 10.44
C PRO A 53 9.76 -13.49 8.96
N GLU A 54 10.96 -13.92 8.59
CA GLU A 54 11.42 -14.03 7.20
C GLU A 54 10.68 -15.12 6.40
N CYS A 55 9.89 -15.95 7.09
CA CYS A 55 9.16 -17.07 6.52
C CYS A 55 10.08 -18.07 5.79
N THR A 56 11.21 -18.41 6.41
CA THR A 56 12.20 -19.36 5.90
C THR A 56 12.08 -20.75 6.52
N THR A 57 11.51 -20.86 7.72
CA THR A 57 11.37 -22.07 8.52
C THR A 57 9.91 -22.51 8.58
N LEU A 58 9.55 -23.55 7.83
CA LEU A 58 8.20 -24.13 7.88
C LEU A 58 7.97 -24.88 9.20
N THR A 59 6.78 -24.71 9.76
CA THR A 59 6.34 -25.47 10.95
C THR A 59 5.70 -26.81 10.62
N GLY A 60 5.36 -27.04 9.34
CA GLY A 60 4.55 -28.17 8.88
C GLY A 60 3.05 -28.03 9.11
N LYS A 61 2.60 -26.91 9.71
CA LYS A 61 1.17 -26.60 9.93
C LYS A 61 0.62 -25.66 8.85
N THR A 62 -0.69 -25.64 8.73
CA THR A 62 -1.44 -24.67 7.90
C THR A 62 -2.50 -23.95 8.71
N LEU A 63 -2.98 -22.81 8.21
CA LEU A 63 -4.15 -22.13 8.75
C LEU A 63 -5.40 -23.03 8.68
N ASP A 64 -6.31 -22.80 9.63
CA ASP A 64 -7.62 -23.43 9.66
C ASP A 64 -8.50 -22.85 8.53
N THR A 65 -9.04 -23.72 7.68
CA THR A 65 -9.91 -23.32 6.57
C THR A 65 -11.35 -23.02 7.00
N GLN A 66 -11.68 -23.12 8.29
CA GLN A 66 -12.94 -22.64 8.86
C GLN A 66 -12.89 -21.15 9.23
N LEU A 67 -11.69 -20.54 9.28
CA LEU A 67 -11.49 -19.14 9.65
C LEU A 67 -10.93 -18.34 8.47
N GLU A 68 -11.62 -17.25 8.12
CA GLU A 68 -11.18 -16.38 7.02
C GLU A 68 -10.41 -15.15 7.50
N VAL A 69 -10.69 -14.64 8.71
CA VAL A 69 -10.03 -13.46 9.28
C VAL A 69 -9.18 -13.87 10.47
N TRP A 70 -7.96 -13.36 10.49
CA TRP A 70 -6.97 -13.65 11.53
C TRP A 70 -6.50 -12.34 12.16
N GLN A 71 -6.52 -12.29 13.50
CA GLN A 71 -5.87 -11.23 14.25
C GLN A 71 -4.37 -11.31 14.01
N THR A 72 -3.73 -10.16 13.79
CA THR A 72 -2.26 -10.09 13.75
C THR A 72 -1.73 -9.39 14.99
N PHE A 73 -0.54 -9.78 15.42
CA PHE A 73 0.13 -9.26 16.62
C PHE A 73 1.41 -8.51 16.27
N LYS A 74 2.11 -8.94 15.22
CA LYS A 74 3.32 -8.29 14.70
C LYS A 74 3.34 -8.28 13.18
N MET A 75 4.09 -7.34 12.63
CA MET A 75 4.39 -7.20 11.20
C MET A 75 5.91 -7.23 11.04
N TYR A 76 6.39 -7.95 10.05
CA TYR A 76 7.80 -7.96 9.68
C TYR A 76 8.01 -7.23 8.36
N TYR A 77 9.07 -6.42 8.28
CA TYR A 77 9.49 -5.70 7.09
C TYR A 77 10.90 -6.14 6.71
N ALA A 78 11.06 -6.60 5.47
CA ALA A 78 12.32 -7.21 5.03
C ALA A 78 13.44 -6.17 4.79
N GLN A 79 13.09 -4.96 4.35
CA GLN A 79 14.09 -3.93 4.00
C GLN A 79 13.49 -2.52 4.03
N GLU A 80 14.38 -1.52 4.15
CA GLU A 80 14.03 -0.11 4.02
C GLU A 80 13.77 0.29 2.55
N PRO A 81 12.84 1.23 2.27
CA PRO A 81 11.92 1.84 3.23
C PRO A 81 10.86 0.83 3.69
N TYR A 82 10.58 0.77 5.00
CA TYR A 82 9.61 -0.15 5.61
C TYR A 82 8.14 0.19 5.27
N LEU A 83 7.79 0.16 3.99
CA LEU A 83 6.48 0.57 3.47
C LEU A 83 5.45 -0.54 3.54
N SER A 84 5.86 -1.76 3.18
CA SER A 84 4.97 -2.92 3.12
C SER A 84 5.55 -4.08 3.92
N PRO A 85 4.76 -4.69 4.83
CA PRO A 85 5.22 -5.86 5.56
C PRO A 85 5.38 -7.06 4.62
N ALA A 86 6.42 -7.86 4.86
CA ALA A 86 6.69 -9.10 4.16
C ALA A 86 5.94 -10.30 4.79
N SER A 87 5.61 -10.21 6.08
CA SER A 87 4.85 -11.25 6.80
C SER A 87 4.13 -10.70 8.03
N TYR A 88 3.22 -11.53 8.57
CA TYR A 88 2.39 -11.21 9.72
C TYR A 88 2.46 -12.33 10.76
N ASP A 89 2.65 -11.98 12.04
CA ASP A 89 2.55 -12.90 13.18
C ASP A 89 1.09 -12.99 13.63
N LEU A 90 0.54 -14.20 13.61
CA LEU A 90 -0.81 -14.53 14.08
C LEU A 90 -0.86 -14.92 15.56
N GLY A 91 0.28 -14.83 16.26
CA GLY A 91 0.42 -15.09 17.68
C GLY A 91 1.24 -16.36 17.95
N GLY A 92 2.03 -16.33 19.02
CA GLY A 92 2.88 -17.46 19.41
C GLY A 92 4.03 -17.74 18.43
N GLY A 93 4.44 -16.76 17.62
CA GLY A 93 5.50 -16.94 16.62
C GLY A 93 5.03 -17.71 15.38
N GLN A 94 3.75 -17.59 15.03
CA GLN A 94 3.16 -18.24 13.86
C GLN A 94 3.05 -17.19 12.74
N TRP A 95 3.94 -17.28 11.77
CA TRP A 95 4.06 -16.28 10.71
C TRP A 95 3.43 -16.76 9.40
N VAL A 96 2.80 -15.84 8.68
CA VAL A 96 2.29 -16.06 7.31
C VAL A 96 2.81 -14.98 6.37
N LYS A 97 3.07 -15.33 5.11
CA LYS A 97 3.58 -14.39 4.11
C LYS A 97 2.52 -13.36 3.73
N ALA A 98 2.92 -12.10 3.64
CA ALA A 98 2.02 -11.03 3.23
C ALA A 98 1.53 -11.18 1.79
N SER A 99 2.31 -11.83 0.91
CA SER A 99 1.93 -12.13 -0.46
C SER A 99 0.80 -13.17 -0.60
N GLU A 100 0.47 -13.87 0.48
CA GLU A 100 -0.51 -14.97 0.48
C GLU A 100 -1.84 -14.57 1.16
N VAL A 101 -1.93 -13.36 1.70
CA VAL A 101 -3.11 -12.85 2.41
C VAL A 101 -3.45 -11.44 1.98
N SER A 102 -4.70 -11.03 2.20
CA SER A 102 -5.10 -9.62 2.08
C SER A 102 -5.05 -8.96 3.46
N ALA A 103 -4.30 -7.87 3.60
CA ALA A 103 -4.31 -7.08 4.83
C ALA A 103 -5.55 -6.20 4.88
N ILE A 104 -6.26 -6.23 6.01
CA ILE A 104 -7.40 -5.36 6.31
C ILE A 104 -6.93 -4.29 7.30
N TRP A 105 -7.01 -3.04 6.87
CA TRP A 105 -6.63 -1.87 7.63
C TRP A 105 -7.87 -1.11 8.11
N ASP A 106 -7.78 -0.53 9.30
CA ASP A 106 -8.77 0.45 9.76
C ASP A 106 -8.61 1.76 8.97
N ASN A 107 -9.72 2.36 8.56
CA ASN A 107 -9.71 3.68 7.93
C ASN A 107 -9.66 4.79 9.00
N LYS A 108 -8.46 5.17 9.44
CA LYS A 108 -8.28 6.27 10.42
C LYS A 108 -8.10 7.62 9.75
N ASP A 109 -7.27 7.68 8.72
CA ASP A 109 -6.85 8.90 8.04
C ASP A 109 -6.46 8.67 6.56
N THR A 110 -6.84 7.52 5.99
CA THR A 110 -6.53 7.18 4.60
C THR A 110 -7.57 7.78 3.65
N PHE A 111 -8.84 7.50 3.91
CA PHE A 111 -9.97 7.98 3.12
C PHE A 111 -10.90 8.82 3.98
N LEU A 112 -11.43 9.89 3.40
CA LEU A 112 -12.55 10.63 3.97
C LEU A 112 -13.84 9.81 3.79
N GLU A 113 -14.16 9.47 2.54
CA GLU A 113 -15.40 8.83 2.12
C GLU A 113 -15.27 8.25 0.71
N ALA A 114 -16.34 7.66 0.19
CA ALA A 114 -16.42 7.15 -1.17
C ALA A 114 -17.68 7.64 -1.87
N TYR A 115 -17.53 8.07 -3.12
CA TYR A 115 -18.62 8.54 -3.95
C TYR A 115 -19.06 7.48 -4.98
N SER A 116 -20.29 6.98 -4.89
CA SER A 116 -20.85 6.03 -5.87
C SER A 116 -21.23 6.69 -7.19
N ASP A 117 -21.35 8.02 -7.21
CA ASP A 117 -21.71 8.80 -8.39
C ASP A 117 -23.00 8.32 -9.07
N TYR A 118 -24.03 8.08 -8.25
CA TYR A 118 -25.34 7.56 -8.68
C TYR A 118 -25.27 6.20 -9.37
N LYS A 119 -24.17 5.45 -9.23
CA LYS A 119 -24.04 4.11 -9.79
C LYS A 119 -24.55 3.06 -8.82
N ALA A 120 -25.28 2.09 -9.35
CA ALA A 120 -25.52 0.82 -8.69
C ALA A 120 -24.22 0.01 -8.60
N ILE A 121 -23.61 -0.03 -7.42
CA ILE A 121 -22.35 -0.75 -7.16
C ILE A 121 -22.65 -2.01 -6.36
N SER A 122 -22.12 -3.16 -6.80
CA SER A 122 -22.27 -4.43 -6.09
C SER A 122 -21.55 -4.40 -4.74
N VAL A 123 -22.23 -4.91 -3.71
CA VAL A 123 -21.71 -5.05 -2.35
C VAL A 123 -21.52 -6.53 -2.01
N TYR A 124 -20.38 -6.88 -1.45
CA TYR A 124 -19.95 -8.24 -1.16
C TYR A 124 -19.76 -8.46 0.34
N SER A 125 -19.92 -9.71 0.79
CA SER A 125 -19.72 -10.04 2.21
C SER A 125 -18.26 -10.10 2.64
N THR A 126 -17.32 -10.22 1.69
CA THR A 126 -15.89 -10.38 1.94
C THR A 126 -15.06 -9.62 0.91
N PRO A 127 -13.81 -9.25 1.23
CA PRO A 127 -12.94 -8.51 0.31
C PRO A 127 -12.45 -9.35 -0.89
N SER A 128 -12.74 -10.66 -0.93
CA SER A 128 -12.47 -11.50 -2.12
C SER A 128 -13.62 -11.51 -3.13
N PHE A 129 -14.72 -10.80 -2.85
CA PHE A 129 -15.84 -10.60 -3.77
C PHE A 129 -16.54 -11.89 -4.23
N MET A 130 -16.45 -12.97 -3.44
CA MET A 130 -17.00 -14.29 -3.83
C MET A 130 -18.52 -14.36 -3.73
N LYS A 131 -19.13 -13.53 -2.87
CA LYS A 131 -20.57 -13.53 -2.63
C LYS A 131 -21.09 -12.09 -2.55
N GLN A 132 -21.83 -11.68 -3.58
CA GLN A 132 -22.59 -10.44 -3.55
C GLN A 132 -23.76 -10.60 -2.55
N ILE A 133 -24.00 -9.58 -1.75
CA ILE A 133 -25.06 -9.53 -0.72
C ILE A 133 -26.05 -8.38 -0.94
N ALA A 134 -25.66 -7.35 -1.68
CA ALA A 134 -26.49 -6.20 -1.97
C ALA A 134 -25.98 -5.41 -3.19
N THR A 135 -26.66 -4.31 -3.48
CA THR A 135 -26.25 -3.27 -4.43
C THR A 135 -26.52 -1.92 -3.77
N LEU A 136 -25.59 -0.96 -3.91
CA LEU A 136 -25.78 0.40 -3.39
C LEU A 136 -26.97 1.07 -4.09
N ALA A 137 -27.76 1.83 -3.32
CA ALA A 137 -28.87 2.60 -3.88
C ALA A 137 -28.33 3.83 -4.64
N GLU A 138 -28.81 4.04 -5.87
CA GLU A 138 -28.38 5.16 -6.72
C GLU A 138 -28.75 6.54 -6.14
N SER A 139 -29.76 6.59 -5.25
CA SER A 139 -30.15 7.81 -4.55
C SER A 139 -29.19 8.25 -3.44
N VAL A 140 -28.27 7.36 -3.03
CA VAL A 140 -27.25 7.65 -2.01
C VAL A 140 -25.89 7.64 -2.69
N THR A 141 -25.23 8.80 -2.68
CA THR A 141 -23.98 8.97 -3.43
C THR A 141 -22.74 9.00 -2.58
N ASP A 142 -22.87 9.20 -1.27
CA ASP A 142 -21.77 9.35 -0.34
C ASP A 142 -21.80 8.22 0.71
N TRP A 143 -20.64 7.62 0.93
CA TRP A 143 -20.47 6.42 1.72
C TRP A 143 -19.24 6.53 2.61
N LYS A 144 -19.46 6.36 3.92
CA LYS A 144 -18.36 6.28 4.88
C LYS A 144 -17.55 4.99 4.67
N ILE A 145 -16.24 5.11 4.58
CA ILE A 145 -15.32 3.97 4.58
C ILE A 145 -14.88 3.70 6.03
N THR A 146 -14.98 2.46 6.48
CA THR A 146 -14.59 2.03 7.83
C THR A 146 -13.28 1.25 7.83
N ARG A 147 -13.06 0.44 6.80
CA ARG A 147 -11.84 -0.36 6.59
C ARG A 147 -11.53 -0.44 5.10
N TYR A 148 -10.32 -0.89 4.78
CA TYR A 148 -9.91 -1.14 3.41
C TYR A 148 -8.94 -2.32 3.35
N THR A 149 -8.82 -2.91 2.16
CA THR A 149 -7.77 -3.89 1.89
C THR A 149 -6.76 -3.38 0.89
N THR A 150 -5.52 -3.83 1.08
CA THR A 150 -4.42 -3.64 0.13
C THR A 150 -3.96 -4.99 -0.40
N TYR A 151 -3.60 -5.06 -1.68
CA TYR A 151 -2.96 -6.24 -2.25
C TYR A 151 -1.79 -5.80 -3.15
N PHE A 152 -0.61 -6.36 -2.87
CA PHE A 152 0.69 -6.24 -3.55
C PHE A 152 1.25 -4.84 -3.88
N ASP A 153 0.43 -3.85 -4.18
CA ASP A 153 0.83 -2.48 -4.55
C ASP A 153 -0.30 -1.44 -4.46
N GLY A 154 -1.55 -1.84 -4.19
CA GLY A 154 -2.66 -0.89 -4.18
C GLY A 154 -3.89 -1.33 -3.39
N TYR A 155 -4.86 -0.42 -3.32
CA TYR A 155 -6.15 -0.67 -2.69
C TYR A 155 -7.01 -1.59 -3.56
N THR A 156 -7.62 -2.60 -2.94
CA THR A 156 -8.45 -3.58 -3.65
C THR A 156 -9.92 -3.49 -3.30
N ALA A 157 -10.22 -3.32 -2.01
CA ALA A 157 -11.59 -3.25 -1.50
C ALA A 157 -11.74 -2.17 -0.45
N LEU A 158 -12.96 -1.63 -0.34
CA LEU A 158 -13.37 -0.71 0.70
C LEU A 158 -14.54 -1.32 1.45
N ASP A 159 -14.51 -1.27 2.78
CA ASP A 159 -15.62 -1.69 3.63
C ASP A 159 -16.43 -0.47 4.07
N LEU A 160 -17.70 -0.46 3.71
CA LEU A 160 -18.65 0.60 4.08
C LEU A 160 -19.22 0.39 5.50
N GLY A 161 -18.79 -0.66 6.20
CA GLY A 161 -19.21 -1.05 7.54
C GLY A 161 -20.05 -2.32 7.52
N HIS A 162 -19.99 -3.08 8.62
CA HIS A 162 -20.70 -4.36 8.76
C HIS A 162 -20.32 -5.42 7.70
N ASN A 163 -19.05 -5.46 7.27
CA ASN A 163 -18.56 -6.36 6.21
C ASN A 163 -19.26 -6.15 4.86
N GLN A 164 -19.47 -4.89 4.49
CA GLN A 164 -20.06 -4.50 3.21
C GLN A 164 -18.94 -4.00 2.30
N TRP A 165 -18.35 -4.95 1.58
CA TRP A 165 -17.18 -4.71 0.75
C TRP A 165 -17.57 -4.33 -0.67
N ILE A 166 -16.95 -3.27 -1.18
CA ILE A 166 -17.02 -2.88 -2.59
C ILE A 166 -15.64 -2.94 -3.20
N LYS A 167 -15.56 -3.12 -4.52
CA LYS A 167 -14.28 -3.03 -5.23
C LYS A 167 -13.84 -1.58 -5.28
N TYR A 168 -12.56 -1.34 -4.99
CA TYR A 168 -11.97 -0.01 -5.04
C TYR A 168 -12.16 0.65 -6.43
N ALA A 169 -12.01 -0.12 -7.50
CA ALA A 169 -12.12 0.37 -8.88
C ALA A 169 -13.55 0.77 -9.30
N ASP A 170 -14.58 0.31 -8.59
CA ASP A 170 -15.98 0.54 -8.97
C ASP A 170 -16.53 1.85 -8.38
N ILE A 171 -15.81 2.46 -7.43
CA ILE A 171 -16.24 3.66 -6.71
C ILE A 171 -15.24 4.81 -6.86
N ILE A 172 -15.62 6.02 -6.47
CA ILE A 172 -14.72 7.18 -6.38
C ILE A 172 -14.27 7.36 -4.93
N PRO A 173 -13.15 6.76 -4.51
CA PRO A 173 -12.60 7.01 -3.18
C PRO A 173 -12.09 8.45 -3.08
N ILE A 174 -12.35 9.08 -1.95
CA ILE A 174 -11.86 10.40 -1.60
C ILE A 174 -10.80 10.23 -0.53
N SER A 175 -9.53 10.42 -0.91
CA SER A 175 -8.43 10.41 0.05
C SER A 175 -8.63 11.51 1.08
N ALA A 176 -8.34 11.22 2.35
CA ALA A 176 -8.43 12.22 3.42
C ALA A 176 -7.39 13.34 3.26
N LYS A 177 -6.40 13.12 2.41
CA LYS A 177 -5.35 14.06 2.05
C LYS A 177 -5.02 13.97 0.56
N ILE A 178 -4.55 15.07 -0.02
CA ILE A 178 -4.16 15.15 -1.42
C ILE A 178 -2.89 15.98 -1.57
N ASN A 179 -1.96 15.53 -2.42
CA ASN A 179 -0.78 16.31 -2.78
C ASN A 179 -1.12 17.28 -3.92
N LEU A 180 -0.90 18.56 -3.69
CA LEU A 180 -1.18 19.61 -4.68
C LEU A 180 0.09 20.38 -5.01
N ALA A 181 0.13 20.91 -6.22
CA ALA A 181 1.18 21.82 -6.68
C ALA A 181 0.73 23.28 -6.53
N THR A 182 1.68 24.18 -6.34
CA THR A 182 1.45 25.62 -6.52
C THR A 182 0.80 25.87 -7.88
N GLY A 183 -0.24 26.71 -7.90
CA GLY A 183 -1.00 27.05 -9.10
C GLY A 183 -2.32 26.29 -9.25
N SER A 184 -2.56 25.20 -8.50
CA SER A 184 -3.87 24.51 -8.53
C SER A 184 -5.01 25.46 -8.19
N ALA A 185 -6.04 25.53 -9.05
CA ALA A 185 -7.14 26.47 -8.90
C ALA A 185 -8.07 26.10 -7.73
N LEU A 186 -8.41 27.09 -6.93
CA LEU A 186 -9.44 27.01 -5.90
C LEU A 186 -10.68 27.80 -6.30
N PHE A 187 -11.80 27.31 -5.80
CA PHE A 187 -13.14 27.83 -6.05
C PHE A 187 -13.87 28.05 -4.74
N ASN A 188 -14.95 28.82 -4.77
CA ASN A 188 -15.87 28.91 -3.65
C ASN A 188 -16.96 27.84 -3.71
N ALA A 189 -17.81 27.84 -2.68
CA ALA A 189 -18.96 26.96 -2.54
C ALA A 189 -19.96 26.97 -3.72
N ASN A 190 -19.90 27.99 -4.59
CA ASN A 190 -20.74 28.14 -5.78
C ASN A 190 -20.01 27.77 -7.09
N GLY A 191 -18.76 27.33 -7.02
CA GLY A 191 -17.95 26.95 -8.18
C GLY A 191 -17.31 28.14 -8.91
N VAL A 192 -17.24 29.31 -8.27
CA VAL A 192 -16.56 30.50 -8.82
C VAL A 192 -15.10 30.49 -8.37
N TYR A 193 -14.17 30.72 -9.31
CA TYR A 193 -12.74 30.82 -9.01
C TYR A 193 -12.45 31.87 -7.92
N THR A 194 -11.56 31.55 -7.00
CA THR A 194 -11.17 32.44 -5.89
C THR A 194 -9.68 32.79 -5.96
N SER A 195 -8.82 31.77 -5.94
CA SER A 195 -7.36 31.93 -5.84
C SER A 195 -6.65 30.63 -6.23
N PRO A 196 -5.34 30.64 -6.50
CA PRO A 196 -4.57 29.42 -6.62
C PRO A 196 -4.01 28.94 -5.27
N ILE A 197 -3.66 27.65 -5.18
CA ILE A 197 -2.74 27.13 -4.17
C ILE A 197 -1.39 27.83 -4.32
N THR A 198 -0.86 28.40 -3.24
CA THR A 198 0.41 29.16 -3.26
C THR A 198 1.62 28.30 -2.90
N MET A 199 1.42 27.16 -2.24
CA MET A 199 2.48 26.29 -1.76
C MET A 199 2.17 24.84 -2.12
N SER A 200 3.11 24.17 -2.80
CA SER A 200 2.98 22.72 -3.03
C SER A 200 3.07 21.93 -1.72
N GLY A 201 2.33 20.84 -1.62
CA GLY A 201 2.39 19.95 -0.46
C GLY A 201 1.13 19.11 -0.27
N GLU A 202 1.09 18.43 0.87
CA GLU A 202 -0.05 17.62 1.30
C GLU A 202 -1.12 18.51 1.95
N TYR A 203 -2.35 18.44 1.46
CA TYR A 203 -3.52 19.15 1.97
C TYR A 203 -4.54 18.18 2.54
N ARG A 204 -5.08 18.49 3.71
CA ARG A 204 -6.20 17.74 4.28
C ARG A 204 -7.49 18.06 3.52
N VAL A 205 -8.26 17.03 3.23
CA VAL A 205 -9.62 17.13 2.70
C VAL A 205 -10.60 17.10 3.86
N PHE A 206 -11.49 18.08 3.91
CA PHE A 206 -12.48 18.23 4.99
C PHE A 206 -13.88 17.77 4.59
N GLU A 207 -14.19 17.81 3.30
CA GLU A 207 -15.51 17.50 2.73
C GLU A 207 -15.35 17.27 1.23
N ALA A 208 -16.16 16.40 0.63
CA ALA A 208 -16.39 16.39 -0.81
C ALA A 208 -17.87 16.61 -1.13
N ARG A 209 -18.16 17.28 -2.24
CA ARG A 209 -19.54 17.41 -2.75
C ARG A 209 -19.60 17.81 -4.21
N ARG A 210 -20.76 17.64 -4.82
CA ARG A 210 -21.04 18.17 -6.16
C ARG A 210 -21.41 19.65 -6.12
N ILE A 211 -20.72 20.46 -6.92
CA ILE A 211 -21.04 21.86 -7.22
C ILE A 211 -21.20 21.95 -8.74
N ASN A 212 -22.36 22.37 -9.23
CA ASN A 212 -22.67 22.43 -10.67
C ASN A 212 -22.34 21.11 -11.42
N ASN A 213 -22.75 19.98 -10.84
CA ASN A 213 -22.51 18.63 -11.34
C ASN A 213 -21.03 18.23 -11.50
N THR A 214 -20.13 18.89 -10.79
CA THR A 214 -18.71 18.54 -10.71
C THR A 214 -18.35 18.27 -9.26
N LEU A 215 -17.57 17.23 -8.99
CA LEU A 215 -17.14 16.90 -7.63
C LEU A 215 -16.02 17.84 -7.19
N TYR A 216 -16.12 18.42 -6.00
CA TYR A 216 -15.11 19.29 -5.40
C TYR A 216 -14.72 18.79 -4.02
N LEU A 217 -13.47 19.05 -3.64
CA LEU A 217 -12.89 18.77 -2.32
C LEU A 217 -12.67 20.09 -1.57
N ARG A 218 -13.18 20.21 -0.35
CA ARG A 218 -12.89 21.36 0.51
C ARG A 218 -11.57 21.16 1.23
N LEU A 219 -10.66 22.12 1.07
CA LEU A 219 -9.31 22.11 1.67
C LEU A 219 -9.15 23.07 2.85
N GLY A 220 -10.19 23.86 3.15
CA GLY A 220 -10.18 24.84 4.23
C GLY A 220 -11.54 25.52 4.37
N ASN A 221 -11.59 26.83 4.17
CA ASN A 221 -12.85 27.59 4.25
C ASN A 221 -13.70 27.49 2.96
N ASP A 222 -14.85 28.15 2.94
CA ASP A 222 -15.81 28.10 1.82
C ASP A 222 -15.31 28.72 0.50
N ASN A 223 -14.12 29.33 0.48
CA ASN A 223 -13.42 29.83 -0.70
C ASN A 223 -12.28 28.91 -1.17
N GLN A 224 -12.15 27.71 -0.59
CA GLN A 224 -11.05 26.79 -0.84
C GLN A 224 -11.55 25.39 -1.25
N TRP A 225 -12.24 25.34 -2.38
CA TRP A 225 -12.70 24.12 -3.03
C TRP A 225 -11.82 23.78 -4.23
N LEU A 226 -11.30 22.55 -4.27
CA LEU A 226 -10.54 22.01 -5.40
C LEU A 226 -11.47 21.17 -6.27
N GLN A 227 -11.48 21.41 -7.58
CA GLN A 227 -12.19 20.54 -8.51
C GLN A 227 -11.54 19.15 -8.56
N TYR A 228 -12.29 18.11 -8.21
CA TYR A 228 -11.87 16.72 -8.27
C TYR A 228 -12.26 16.09 -9.61
N GLY A 229 -11.30 15.49 -10.30
CA GLY A 229 -11.50 15.02 -11.66
C GLY A 229 -10.47 13.98 -12.08
N PRO A 230 -10.63 13.38 -13.28
CA PRO A 230 -9.89 12.21 -13.73
C PRO A 230 -8.37 12.37 -13.74
N ILE A 231 -7.87 13.61 -13.83
CA ILE A 231 -6.42 13.92 -13.82
C ILE A 231 -5.73 13.43 -12.53
N TRP A 232 -6.49 13.28 -11.43
CA TRP A 232 -5.96 12.87 -10.13
C TRP A 232 -6.01 11.37 -9.86
N ARG A 233 -6.57 10.55 -10.78
CA ARG A 233 -6.60 9.09 -10.62
C ARG A 233 -5.28 8.40 -10.97
N ASP A 234 -4.44 9.06 -11.77
CA ASP A 234 -3.19 8.47 -12.30
C ASP A 234 -1.93 8.89 -11.51
N THR A 235 -2.09 9.58 -10.37
CA THR A 235 -0.98 10.11 -9.55
C THR A 235 -0.97 9.63 -8.10
N LEU A 236 -1.84 8.66 -7.77
CA LEU A 236 -1.85 7.91 -6.50
C LEU A 236 -1.47 6.44 -6.79
#